data_AF-A0A161M1L4-F1
#
_entry.id   AF-A0A161M1L4-F1
#
_cell.length_a   1.000
_cell.length_b   1.000
_cell.length_c   1.000
_cell.angle_alpha   90.00
_cell.angle_beta   90.00
_cell.angle_gamma   90.00
#
_symmetry.space_group_name_H-M   'P 1'
#
loop_
_entity.id
_entity.type
_entity.pdbx_description
1 polymer ?
#
loop_
_entity_poly.entity_id
_entity_poly.type
_entity_poly.pdbx_seq_one_letter_code
_entity_poly.pdbx_strand_id
1 'polypeptide(L)'
;GRKWVYSISMFLAGFSSLLSSISQYFILFVLLRSVNGFCLAGALGLSLPYLGEFQPMKYREKVLCSMEFWWTIGIIGLPCIAWLVIPLTFRYESLYFVYSSWNAFLACTALPMMVIGLWACTFPESPKF
;
A
#
# COMPACT_ATOMS: atom_id res chain seq x y z
N GLY A 1 1.63 18.26 -10.45
CA GLY A 1 2.25 17.67 -9.24
C GLY A 1 1.96 16.19 -9.09
N ARG A 2 2.80 15.30 -9.64
CA ARG A 2 2.64 13.83 -9.51
C ARG A 2 2.92 13.30 -8.10
N LYS A 3 3.83 13.96 -7.38
CA LYS A 3 4.14 13.72 -5.98
C LYS A 3 2.90 13.76 -5.08
N TRP A 4 2.12 14.84 -5.20
CA TRP A 4 0.92 15.03 -4.39
C TRP A 4 -0.11 13.92 -4.61
N VAL A 5 -0.34 13.54 -5.86
CA VAL A 5 -1.26 12.44 -6.19
C VAL A 5 -0.75 11.12 -5.60
N TYR A 6 0.55 10.81 -5.74
CA TYR A 6 1.12 9.60 -5.17
C TYR A 6 1.00 9.54 -3.64
N SER A 7 1.35 10.63 -2.94
CA SER A 7 1.25 10.69 -1.47
C SER A 7 -0.20 10.57 -1.00
N ILE A 8 -1.14 11.30 -1.62
CA ILE A 8 -2.57 11.22 -1.29
C ILE A 8 -3.11 9.81 -1.55
N SER A 9 -2.74 9.18 -2.68
CA SER A 9 -3.14 7.81 -2.98
C SER A 9 -2.62 6.81 -1.93
N MET A 10 -1.37 6.94 -1.49
CA MET A 10 -0.80 6.07 -0.46
C MET A 10 -1.46 6.26 0.92
N PHE A 11 -1.75 7.51 1.30
CA PHE A 11 -2.49 7.81 2.52
C PHE A 11 -3.92 7.26 2.48
N LEU A 12 -4.63 7.48 1.37
CA LEU A 12 -6.01 7.02 1.22
C LEU A 12 -6.08 5.48 1.16
N ALA A 13 -5.08 4.84 0.54
CA ALA A 13 -4.90 3.39 0.59
C ALA A 13 -4.65 2.90 2.03
N GLY A 14 -3.72 3.51 2.78
CA GLY A 14 -3.45 3.14 4.18
C GLY A 14 -4.69 3.30 5.07
N PHE A 15 -5.40 4.44 4.95
CA PHE A 15 -6.61 4.72 5.73
C PHE A 15 -7.76 3.77 5.39
N SER A 16 -8.00 3.49 4.11
CA SER A 16 -9.02 2.52 3.68
C SER A 16 -8.69 1.10 4.15
N SER A 17 -7.41 0.71 4.19
CA SER A 17 -6.98 -0.58 4.73
C SER A 17 -7.15 -0.68 6.24
N LEU A 18 -6.91 0.40 6.99
CA LEU A 18 -7.19 0.47 8.43
C LEU A 18 -8.69 0.37 8.73
N LEU A 19 -9.53 1.14 8.01
CA LEU A 19 -10.98 1.04 8.15
C LEU A 19 -11.48 -0.36 7.78
N SER A 20 -10.89 -0.97 6.74
CA SER A 20 -11.22 -2.32 6.30
C SER A 20 -10.89 -3.36 7.38
N SER A 21 -9.81 -3.18 8.15
CA SER A 21 -9.48 -4.03 9.30
C SER A 21 -10.47 -3.94 10.46
N ILE A 22 -11.22 -2.85 10.59
CA ILE A 22 -12.17 -2.62 11.70
C ILE A 22 -13.61 -2.90 11.23
N SER A 23 -13.85 -2.92 9.92
CA SER A 23 -15.19 -3.11 9.35
C SER A 23 -15.75 -4.51 9.61
N GLN A 24 -16.88 -4.57 10.33
CA GLN A 24 -17.64 -5.78 10.60
C GLN A 24 -18.61 -6.13 9.45
N TYR A 25 -19.05 -5.11 8.69
CA TYR A 25 -20.01 -5.27 7.59
C TYR A 25 -19.32 -5.68 6.28
N PHE A 26 -19.79 -6.76 5.67
CA PHE A 26 -19.20 -7.30 4.43
C PHE A 26 -19.24 -6.30 3.26
N ILE A 27 -20.37 -5.59 3.07
CA ILE A 27 -20.52 -4.61 1.98
C ILE A 27 -19.55 -3.44 2.17
N LEU A 28 -19.45 -2.91 3.39
CA LEU A 28 -18.52 -1.84 3.72
C LEU A 28 -17.06 -2.29 3.51
N PHE A 29 -16.74 -3.51 3.93
CA PHE A 29 -15.43 -4.13 3.71
C PHE A 29 -15.07 -4.18 2.23
N VAL A 30 -15.98 -4.65 1.37
CA VAL A 30 -15.76 -4.74 -0.09
C VAL A 30 -15.56 -3.36 -0.70
N LEU A 31 -16.39 -2.37 -0.33
CA LEU A 31 -16.25 -0.99 -0.82
C LEU A 31 -14.90 -0.39 -0.45
N LEU A 32 -14.49 -0.52 0.81
CA LEU A 32 -13.18 -0.04 1.27
C LEU A 32 -12.04 -0.74 0.52
N ARG A 33 -12.18 -2.03 0.22
CA ARG A 33 -11.15 -2.78 -0.50
C ARG A 33 -11.05 -2.41 -1.97
N SER A 34 -12.18 -2.10 -2.61
CA SER A 34 -12.21 -1.55 -3.96
C SER A 34 -11.52 -0.18 -4.01
N VAL A 35 -11.79 0.71 -3.05
CA VAL A 35 -11.12 2.02 -2.96
C VAL A 35 -9.62 1.86 -2.74
N ASN A 36 -9.21 0.95 -1.85
CA ASN A 36 -7.80 0.65 -1.62
C ASN A 36 -7.11 0.15 -2.91
N GLY A 37 -7.74 -0.76 -3.65
CA GLY A 37 -7.23 -1.27 -4.93
C GLY A 37 -7.11 -0.17 -5.99
N PHE A 38 -8.10 0.72 -6.10
CA PHE A 38 -8.04 1.86 -7.00
C PHE A 38 -6.87 2.81 -6.68
N CYS A 39 -6.65 3.11 -5.40
CA CYS A 39 -5.54 3.96 -4.96
C CYS A 39 -4.18 3.33 -5.26
N LEU A 40 -4.04 2.02 -5.04
CA LEU A 40 -2.84 1.25 -5.35
C LEU A 40 -2.54 1.25 -6.87
N ALA A 41 -3.56 1.03 -7.71
CA ALA A 41 -3.40 1.08 -9.15
C ALA A 41 -2.94 2.47 -9.63
N GLY A 42 -3.51 3.54 -9.06
CA GLY A 42 -3.08 4.91 -9.33
C GLY A 42 -1.62 5.18 -8.92
N ALA A 43 -1.22 4.73 -7.73
CA ALA A 43 0.14 4.90 -7.25
C ALA A 43 1.17 4.11 -8.08
N LEU A 44 0.83 2.88 -8.49
CA LEU A 44 1.66 2.07 -9.38
C LEU A 44 1.83 2.72 -10.75
N GLY A 45 0.71 3.17 -11.35
CA GLY A 45 0.72 3.86 -12.64
C GLY A 45 1.53 5.15 -12.63
N LEU A 46 1.64 5.84 -11.49
CA LEU A 46 2.45 7.05 -11.35
C LEU A 46 3.94 6.78 -11.07
N SER A 47 4.26 5.68 -10.40
CA SER A 47 5.63 5.39 -9.94
C SER A 47 6.64 5.17 -11.08
N LEU A 48 6.29 4.37 -12.09
CA LEU A 48 7.13 4.10 -13.27
C LEU A 48 7.43 5.38 -14.09
N PRO A 49 6.43 6.19 -14.52
CA PRO A 49 6.70 7.40 -15.28
C PRO A 49 7.36 8.49 -14.45
N TYR A 50 7.10 8.54 -13.13
CA TYR A 50 7.82 9.45 -12.22
C TYR A 50 9.31 9.10 -12.18
N LEU A 51 9.67 7.84 -11.96
CA LEU A 51 11.08 7.42 -11.94
C LEU A 51 11.76 7.58 -13.30
N GLY A 52 11.03 7.30 -14.39
CA GLY A 52 11.51 7.49 -15.75
C GLY A 52 11.80 8.94 -16.13
N GLU A 53 11.22 9.93 -15.44
CA GLU A 53 11.47 11.35 -15.67
C GLU A 53 12.75 11.87 -15.01
N PHE A 54 13.19 11.24 -13.93
CA PHE A 54 14.44 11.61 -13.23
C PHE A 54 15.68 10.89 -13.77
N GLN A 55 15.53 9.92 -14.68
CA GLN A 55 16.63 9.09 -15.15
C GLN A 55 17.05 9.42 -16.58
N PRO A 56 18.36 9.53 -16.87
CA PRO A 56 18.85 9.66 -18.24
C PRO A 56 18.63 8.34 -19.01
N MET A 57 18.41 8.43 -20.33
CA MET A 57 18.09 7.30 -21.21
C MET A 57 19.03 6.10 -21.05
N LYS A 58 20.30 6.33 -20.71
CA LYS A 58 21.33 5.29 -20.53
C LYS A 58 21.12 4.38 -19.31
N TYR A 59 20.53 4.88 -18.22
CA TYR A 59 20.35 4.11 -16.98
C TYR A 59 18.89 3.75 -16.69
N ARG A 60 17.96 4.30 -17.46
CA ARG A 60 16.51 4.15 -17.25
C ARG A 60 16.08 2.69 -17.13
N GLU A 61 16.51 1.84 -18.06
CA GLU A 61 16.12 0.42 -18.08
C GLU A 61 16.63 -0.32 -16.84
N LYS A 62 17.88 -0.08 -16.42
CA LYS A 62 18.47 -0.72 -15.24
C LYS A 62 17.75 -0.32 -13.95
N VAL A 63 17.38 0.96 -13.85
CA VAL A 63 16.67 1.50 -12.68
C VAL A 63 15.23 0.99 -12.63
N LEU A 64 14.52 0.94 -13.77
CA LEU A 64 13.18 0.35 -13.84
C LEU A 64 13.20 -1.13 -13.48
N CYS A 65 14.17 -1.89 -14.00
CA CYS A 65 14.30 -3.32 -13.69
C CYS A 65 14.60 -3.55 -12.20
N SER A 66 15.43 -2.69 -11.59
CA SER A 66 15.69 -2.74 -10.14
C SER A 66 14.44 -2.41 -9.32
N MET A 67 13.54 -1.54 -9.79
CA MET A 67 12.29 -1.23 -9.12
C MET A 67 11.32 -2.42 -9.15
N GLU A 68 11.17 -3.06 -10.30
CA GLU A 68 10.36 -4.29 -10.45
C GLU A 68 10.89 -5.44 -9.58
N PHE A 69 12.21 -5.50 -9.40
CA PHE A 69 12.82 -6.45 -8.48
C PHE A 69 12.38 -6.21 -7.03
N TRP A 70 12.42 -4.95 -6.55
CA TRP A 70 11.92 -4.60 -5.22
C TRP A 70 10.42 -4.85 -5.05
N TRP A 71 9.64 -4.59 -6.09
CA TRP A 71 8.22 -4.93 -6.13
C TRP A 71 7.98 -6.43 -5.93
N THR A 72 8.73 -7.26 -6.64
CA THR A 72 8.65 -8.72 -6.52
C THR A 72 8.99 -9.20 -5.11
N ILE A 73 10.01 -8.62 -4.48
CA ILE A 73 10.37 -8.90 -3.08
C ILE A 73 9.19 -8.56 -2.15
N GLY A 74 8.52 -7.43 -2.37
CA GLY A 74 7.34 -7.05 -1.58
C GLY A 74 6.19 -8.04 -1.70
N ILE A 75 5.93 -8.53 -2.92
CA ILE A 75 4.91 -9.56 -3.18
C ILE A 75 5.24 -10.87 -2.45
N ILE A 76 6.51 -11.26 -2.38
CA ILE A 76 6.96 -12.47 -1.66
C ILE A 76 6.93 -12.25 -0.15
N GLY A 77 7.25 -11.04 0.32
CA GLY A 77 7.23 -10.70 1.75
C GLY A 77 5.81 -10.73 2.34
N LEU A 78 4.79 -10.32 1.58
CA LEU A 78 3.40 -10.32 2.03
C LEU A 78 2.90 -11.69 2.56
N PRO A 79 3.01 -12.81 1.81
CA PRO A 79 2.61 -14.12 2.29
C PRO A 79 3.50 -14.62 3.43
N CYS A 80 4.78 -14.24 3.49
CA CYS A 80 5.61 -14.57 4.66
C CYS A 80 5.07 -13.91 5.94
N ILE A 81 4.66 -12.63 5.86
CA ILE A 81 4.03 -11.93 6.98
C ILE A 81 2.67 -12.56 7.30
N ALA A 82 1.87 -12.90 6.29
CA ALA A 82 0.60 -13.57 6.48
C ALA A 82 0.77 -14.92 7.19
N TRP A 83 1.81 -15.68 6.81
CA TRP A 83 2.09 -16.98 7.43
C TRP A 83 2.54 -16.86 8.88
N LEU A 84 3.14 -15.74 9.28
CA LEU A 84 3.45 -15.46 10.68
C LEU A 84 2.22 -14.98 11.46
N VAL A 85 1.35 -14.17 10.87
CA VAL A 85 0.23 -13.50 11.58
C VAL A 85 -1.02 -14.37 11.66
N ILE A 86 -1.38 -15.10 10.60
CA ILE A 86 -2.57 -15.95 10.55
C ILE A 86 -2.58 -17.08 11.61
N PRO A 87 -1.47 -17.78 11.92
CA PRO A 87 -1.51 -18.86 12.92
C PRO A 87 -1.61 -18.36 14.36
N LEU A 88 -1.41 -17.06 14.63
CA LEU A 88 -1.72 -16.53 15.95
C LEU A 88 -3.23 -16.53 16.13
N THR A 89 -3.75 -17.37 17.02
CA THR A 89 -5.19 -17.44 17.37
C THR A 89 -5.63 -16.24 18.22
N PHE A 90 -5.36 -15.01 17.77
CA PHE A 90 -5.92 -13.80 18.34
C PHE A 90 -7.35 -13.65 17.86
N ARG A 91 -8.29 -14.18 18.65
CA ARG A 91 -9.72 -13.98 18.46
C ARG A 91 -10.25 -13.20 19.66
N TYR A 92 -10.31 -11.89 19.52
CA TYR A 92 -10.98 -11.04 20.50
C TYR A 92 -12.44 -10.92 20.09
N GLU A 93 -13.32 -11.61 20.81
CA GLU A 93 -14.77 -11.48 20.65
C GLU A 93 -15.32 -10.61 21.77
N SER A 94 -15.82 -9.43 21.40
CA SER A 94 -16.69 -8.62 22.23
C SER A 94 -18.12 -8.70 21.67
N LEU A 95 -19.12 -8.40 22.50
CA LEU A 95 -20.56 -8.48 22.16
C LEU A 95 -20.95 -7.71 20.87
N TYR A 96 -20.13 -6.76 20.44
CA TYR A 96 -20.33 -5.93 19.24
C TYR A 96 -19.14 -5.92 18.28
N PHE A 97 -18.05 -6.65 18.58
CA PHE A 97 -16.82 -6.59 17.79
C PHE A 97 -16.05 -7.91 17.80
N VAL A 98 -16.06 -8.60 16.65
CA VAL A 98 -15.14 -9.72 16.37
C VAL A 98 -13.86 -9.19 15.71
N TYR A 99 -12.72 -9.32 16.40
CA TYR A 99 -11.40 -9.05 15.85
C TYR A 99 -10.62 -10.35 15.70
N SER A 100 -10.38 -10.73 14.45
CA SER A 100 -9.65 -11.95 14.09
C SER A 100 -8.24 -11.62 13.61
N SER A 101 -7.36 -12.62 13.59
CA SER A 101 -5.95 -12.51 13.17
C SER A 101 -5.76 -11.92 11.78
N TRP A 102 -6.73 -12.12 10.88
CA TRP A 102 -6.70 -11.54 9.53
C TRP A 102 -6.88 -10.01 9.53
N ASN A 103 -7.65 -9.45 10.48
CA ASN A 103 -7.75 -8.00 10.66
C ASN A 103 -6.41 -7.41 11.09
N ALA A 104 -5.72 -8.08 12.02
CA ALA A 104 -4.38 -7.69 12.43
C ALA A 104 -3.39 -7.68 11.26
N PHE A 105 -3.51 -8.64 10.33
CA PHE A 105 -2.74 -8.64 9.09
C PHE A 105 -3.04 -7.41 8.22
N LEU A 106 -4.32 -7.06 8.00
CA LEU A 106 -4.68 -5.85 7.24
C LEU A 106 -4.15 -4.57 7.89
N ALA A 107 -4.25 -4.46 9.22
CA ALA A 107 -3.70 -3.34 9.97
C ALA A 107 -2.17 -3.27 9.86
N CYS A 108 -1.49 -4.42 9.94
CA CYS A 108 -0.04 -4.53 9.76
C CYS A 108 0.40 -4.04 8.37
N THR A 109 -0.34 -4.40 7.31
CA THR A 109 -0.05 -3.92 5.94
C THR A 109 -0.37 -2.45 5.71
N ALA A 110 -1.26 -1.85 6.52
CA ALA A 110 -1.60 -0.44 6.40
C ALA A 110 -0.51 0.49 6.96
N LEU A 111 0.21 0.06 8.00
CA LEU A 111 1.32 0.80 8.60
C LEU A 111 2.42 1.19 7.59
N PRO A 112 3.02 0.27 6.82
CA PRO A 112 4.03 0.63 5.83
C PRO A 112 3.46 1.52 4.74
N MET A 113 2.19 1.35 4.33
CA MET A 113 1.56 2.26 3.35
C MET A 113 1.49 3.70 3.86
N MET A 114 1.15 3.91 5.13
CA MET A 114 1.12 5.24 5.74
C MET A 114 2.52 5.84 5.89
N VAL A 115 3.51 5.04 6.30
CA VAL A 115 4.90 5.49 6.40
C VAL A 115 5.44 5.90 5.03
N ILE A 116 5.16 5.12 3.98
CA ILE A 116 5.54 5.45 2.61
C ILE A 116 4.81 6.70 2.11
N GLY A 117 3.52 6.86 2.46
CA GLY A 117 2.76 8.08 2.15
C GLY A 117 3.37 9.35 2.76
N LEU A 118 3.80 9.27 4.03
CA LEU A 118 4.55 10.33 4.72
C LEU A 118 5.91 10.59 4.07
N TRP A 119 6.64 9.52 3.76
CA TRP A 119 7.96 9.64 3.15
C TRP A 119 7.89 10.24 1.75
N ALA A 120 6.84 9.94 0.99
CA ALA A 120 6.58 10.51 -0.33
C ALA A 120 6.43 12.04 -0.30
N CYS A 121 6.05 12.64 0.83
CA CYS A 121 6.03 14.11 0.99
C CYS A 121 7.43 14.74 0.91
N THR A 122 8.49 13.97 1.15
CA THR A 122 9.88 14.46 1.07
C THR A 122 10.47 14.42 -0.33
N PHE A 123 9.81 13.74 -1.27
CA PHE A 123 10.32 13.65 -2.64
C PHE A 123 10.26 15.01 -3.37
N PRO A 124 11.24 15.30 -4.25
CA PRO A 124 11.20 16.49 -5.11
C PRO A 124 10.04 16.40 -6.10
N GLU A 125 9.52 17.53 -6.59
CA GLU A 125 8.52 17.49 -7.66
C GLU A 125 9.16 17.10 -9.00
N SER A 126 8.40 16.43 -9.87
CA SER A 126 8.91 16.01 -11.19
C SER A 126 9.32 17.26 -11.99
N PRO A 127 10.54 17.31 -12.55
CA PRO A 127 11.06 18.48 -13.26
C PRO A 127 10.32 18.80 -14.57
N LYS A 128 9.41 17.91 -15.01
CA LYS A 128 8.58 18.11 -16.20
C LYS A 128 7.25 18.81 -15.91
N PHE A 129 6.93 19.07 -14.64
CA PHE A 129 5.73 19.79 -14.20
C PHE A 129 6.00 20.70 -13.01
#